data_AF-A0A7S1F754-F1
#
_entry.id   AF-A0A7S1F754-F1
#
_cell.length_a   1.000
_cell.length_b   1.000
_cell.length_c   1.000
_cell.angle_alpha   90.00
_cell.angle_beta   90.00
_cell.angle_gamma   90.00
#
_symmetry.space_group_name_H-M   'P 1'
#
loop_
_entity.id
_entity.type
_entity.pdbx_description
1 polymer ?
#
loop_
_entity_poly.entity_id
_entity_poly.type
_entity_poly.pdbx_seq_one_letter_code
_entity_poly.pdbx_strand_id
1 'polypeptide(L)'
;LGSTKPATRSATSCWAEVQPPALKVNVVGTANVVRACVECGVQVLVSTSTSNVSVAKTLVHENMDETSPCVDAKSSPNHYGWTKVQAEKLVRCANGSELPDGRRLATGAIRPCSGVFGPEDKFITERMMRYGHIILFLARCRIDFTYVENVVWGHFLLEKQLWEKPQRVGG
;
A
#
# COMPACT_ATOMS: atom_id res chain seq x y z
N LEU A 1 6.32 -28.81 55.58
CA LEU A 1 6.82 -29.33 54.29
C LEU A 1 5.70 -29.19 53.27
N GLY A 2 5.50 -27.98 52.74
CA GLY A 2 4.41 -27.64 51.84
C GLY A 2 4.76 -27.99 50.40
N SER A 3 3.91 -28.81 49.76
CA SER A 3 4.05 -29.16 48.35
C SER A 3 3.57 -28.01 47.47
N THR A 4 4.47 -27.35 46.75
CA THR A 4 4.12 -26.48 45.63
C THR A 4 4.10 -27.33 44.36
N LYS A 5 2.89 -27.54 43.80
CA LYS A 5 2.75 -28.08 42.44
C LYS A 5 3.35 -27.08 41.44
N PRO A 6 4.07 -27.52 40.39
CA PRO A 6 4.51 -26.62 39.34
C PRO A 6 3.27 -26.11 38.59
N ALA A 7 3.16 -24.79 38.46
CA ALA A 7 2.11 -24.16 37.67
C ALA A 7 2.26 -24.63 36.22
N THR A 8 1.22 -25.29 35.69
CA THR A 8 1.08 -25.57 34.27
C THR A 8 0.99 -24.25 33.53
N ARG A 9 2.09 -23.82 32.90
CA ARG A 9 2.07 -22.75 31.89
C ARG A 9 1.18 -23.23 30.75
N SER A 10 0.01 -22.60 30.56
CA SER A 10 -0.81 -22.88 29.39
C SER A 10 -0.03 -22.43 28.15
N ALA A 11 -0.01 -23.27 27.11
CA ALA A 11 0.65 -22.99 25.84
C ALA A 11 -0.04 -21.87 25.02
N THR A 12 -0.97 -21.14 25.64
CA THR A 12 -1.78 -20.08 25.02
C THR A 12 -1.25 -18.67 25.24
N SER A 13 -0.18 -18.45 26.02
CA SER A 13 0.40 -17.11 26.24
C SER A 13 1.63 -16.78 25.38
N CYS A 14 2.02 -17.65 24.45
CA CYS A 14 3.24 -17.49 23.63
C CYS A 14 3.04 -16.65 22.36
N TRP A 15 1.79 -16.28 22.03
CA TRP A 15 1.45 -15.52 20.83
C TRP A 15 0.69 -14.26 21.22
N ALA A 16 1.36 -13.30 21.87
CA ALA A 16 0.97 -11.92 21.60
C ALA A 16 1.10 -11.76 20.08
N GLU A 17 0.00 -11.52 19.36
CA GLU A 17 -0.02 -11.41 17.90
C GLU A 17 1.11 -10.51 17.44
N VAL A 18 2.20 -11.12 16.95
CA VAL A 18 3.35 -10.38 16.45
C VAL A 18 2.87 -9.69 15.20
N GLN A 19 2.68 -8.37 15.28
CA GLN A 19 2.28 -7.57 14.15
C GLN A 19 3.29 -7.76 13.01
N PRO A 20 2.83 -7.94 11.76
CA PRO A 20 3.73 -8.18 10.65
C PRO A 20 4.65 -6.96 10.49
N PRO A 21 5.95 -7.14 10.14
CA PRO A 21 6.88 -6.03 9.95
C PRO A 21 6.37 -4.96 8.96
N ALA A 22 5.58 -5.40 7.96
CA ALA A 22 4.93 -4.53 6.99
C ALA A 22 4.01 -3.48 7.63
N LEU A 23 3.40 -3.74 8.79
CA LEU A 23 2.55 -2.76 9.47
C LEU A 23 3.36 -1.56 9.96
N LYS A 24 4.53 -1.81 10.57
CA LYS A 24 5.41 -0.74 11.05
C LYS A 24 5.89 0.14 9.89
N VAL A 25 6.21 -0.48 8.75
CA VAL A 25 6.71 0.26 7.58
C VAL A 25 5.57 0.97 6.86
N ASN A 26 4.52 0.24 6.46
CA ASN A 26 3.47 0.78 5.61
C ASN A 26 2.50 1.69 6.38
N VAL A 27 2.10 1.32 7.60
CA VAL A 27 1.06 2.06 8.33
C VAL A 27 1.68 3.14 9.19
N VAL A 28 2.59 2.76 10.09
CA VAL A 28 3.24 3.73 10.99
C VAL A 28 4.15 4.67 10.20
N GLY A 29 4.87 4.18 9.19
CA GLY A 29 5.66 5.02 8.29
C GLY A 29 4.80 6.05 7.56
N THR A 30 3.68 5.65 6.95
CA THR A 30 2.77 6.59 6.29
C THR A 30 2.15 7.60 7.26
N ALA A 31 1.76 7.19 8.46
CA ALA A 31 1.27 8.12 9.49
C ALA A 31 2.33 9.19 9.84
N ASN A 32 3.60 8.80 9.93
CA ASN A 32 4.69 9.74 10.17
C ASN A 32 4.90 10.71 9.01
N VAL A 33 4.82 10.24 7.75
CA VAL A 33 4.92 11.10 6.57
C VAL A 33 3.78 12.12 6.54
N VAL A 34 2.53 11.67 6.74
CA VAL A 34 1.36 12.55 6.79
C VAL A 34 1.53 13.62 7.87
N ARG A 35 1.95 13.22 9.08
CA ARG A 35 2.20 14.15 10.18
C ARG A 35 3.27 15.17 9.82
N ALA A 36 4.40 14.73 9.26
CA ALA A 36 5.46 15.62 8.82
C ALA A 36 4.99 16.59 7.72
N CYS A 37 4.15 16.13 6.77
CA CYS A 37 3.57 17.02 5.75
C CYS A 37 2.77 18.16 6.38
N VAL A 38 1.94 17.87 7.39
CA VAL A 38 1.16 18.89 8.09
C VAL A 38 2.08 19.81 8.90
N GLU A 39 2.95 19.25 9.74
CA GLU A 39 3.86 20.01 10.60
C GLU A 39 4.80 20.93 9.80
N CYS A 40 5.24 20.51 8.61
CA CYS A 40 6.15 21.27 7.76
C CYS A 40 5.45 22.13 6.68
N GLY A 41 4.12 22.16 6.63
CA GLY A 41 3.39 22.96 5.64
C GLY A 41 3.51 22.48 4.18
N VAL A 42 3.68 21.17 3.97
CA VAL A 42 3.67 20.56 2.64
C VAL A 42 2.26 20.63 2.08
N GLN A 43 2.10 21.21 0.89
CA GLN A 43 0.79 21.40 0.28
C GLN A 43 0.28 20.16 -0.47
N VAL A 44 1.16 19.36 -1.07
CA VAL A 44 0.77 18.22 -1.92
C VAL A 44 1.49 16.96 -1.47
N LEU A 45 0.72 15.90 -1.26
CA LEU A 45 1.24 14.56 -0.94
C LEU A 45 0.68 13.53 -1.93
N VAL A 46 1.56 12.98 -2.76
CA VAL A 46 1.25 11.83 -3.62
C VAL A 46 1.80 10.56 -2.98
N SER A 47 0.92 9.59 -2.76
CA SER A 47 1.28 8.30 -2.16
C SER A 47 1.23 7.17 -3.19
N THR A 48 2.28 6.33 -3.18
CA THR A 48 2.27 5.08 -3.95
C THR A 48 1.63 3.95 -3.14
N SER A 49 0.39 3.65 -3.49
CA SER A 49 -0.35 2.47 -3.04
C SER A 49 -0.08 1.29 -3.99
N THR A 50 -1.06 0.40 -4.18
CA THR A 50 -0.92 -0.82 -4.99
C THR A 50 -2.30 -1.35 -5.37
N SER A 51 -2.41 -2.03 -6.52
CA SER A 51 -3.61 -2.81 -6.88
C SER A 51 -3.97 -3.87 -5.82
N ASN A 52 -2.99 -4.36 -5.05
CA ASN A 52 -3.19 -5.34 -3.98
C ASN A 52 -4.12 -4.87 -2.84
N VAL A 53 -4.49 -3.59 -2.80
CA VAL A 53 -5.54 -3.10 -1.90
C VAL A 53 -6.91 -3.67 -2.23
N SER A 54 -7.14 -4.17 -3.44
CA SER A 54 -8.42 -4.72 -3.90
C SER A 54 -8.30 -6.16 -4.45
N VAL A 55 -7.18 -6.84 -4.20
CA VAL A 55 -6.94 -8.21 -4.67
C VAL A 55 -7.35 -9.22 -3.59
N ALA A 56 -8.48 -9.90 -3.80
CA ALA A 56 -8.87 -11.09 -3.06
C ALA A 56 -9.44 -12.15 -4.01
N LYS A 57 -9.46 -13.42 -3.58
CA LYS A 57 -9.95 -14.54 -4.40
C LYS A 57 -11.36 -14.32 -4.98
N THR A 58 -12.19 -13.54 -4.29
CA THR A 58 -13.57 -13.23 -4.66
C THR A 58 -13.76 -11.86 -5.30
N LEU A 59 -12.70 -11.03 -5.40
CA LEU A 59 -12.80 -9.63 -5.84
C LEU A 59 -12.17 -9.36 -7.21
N VAL A 60 -11.25 -10.20 -7.69
CA VAL A 60 -10.49 -9.89 -8.92
C VAL A 60 -11.32 -10.17 -10.18
N HIS A 61 -11.53 -9.13 -11.00
CA HIS A 61 -12.10 -9.20 -12.35
C HIS A 61 -11.50 -8.13 -13.27
N GLU A 62 -11.82 -8.17 -14.58
CA GLU A 62 -11.14 -7.35 -15.61
C GLU A 62 -11.48 -5.86 -15.59
N ASN A 63 -12.64 -5.51 -15.02
CA ASN A 63 -13.16 -4.13 -14.98
C ASN A 63 -13.08 -3.51 -13.58
N MET A 64 -11.97 -3.71 -12.87
CA MET A 64 -11.75 -3.09 -11.56
C MET A 64 -11.39 -1.61 -11.73
N ASP A 65 -11.89 -0.79 -10.83
CA ASP A 65 -11.63 0.65 -10.75
C ASP A 65 -11.41 1.08 -9.29
N GLU A 66 -11.22 2.39 -9.05
CA GLU A 66 -10.98 2.94 -7.72
C GLU A 66 -12.16 2.75 -6.75
N THR A 67 -13.38 2.45 -7.26
CA THR A 67 -14.59 2.18 -6.46
C THR A 67 -14.64 0.75 -5.93
N SER A 68 -13.76 -0.12 -6.43
CA SER A 68 -13.74 -1.53 -6.07
C SER A 68 -13.41 -1.73 -4.58
N PRO A 69 -14.00 -2.75 -3.92
CA PRO A 69 -13.81 -2.97 -2.49
C PRO A 69 -12.34 -3.16 -2.13
N CYS A 70 -11.92 -2.56 -1.01
CA CYS A 70 -10.62 -2.81 -0.42
C CYS A 70 -10.65 -4.08 0.44
N VAL A 71 -9.55 -4.82 0.45
CA VAL A 71 -9.37 -6.00 1.31
C VAL A 71 -9.14 -5.63 2.77
N ASP A 72 -9.37 -6.60 3.66
CA ASP A 72 -9.06 -6.55 5.08
C ASP A 72 -8.07 -7.65 5.47
N ALA A 73 -7.75 -7.74 6.77
CA ALA A 73 -6.81 -8.74 7.27
C ALA A 73 -7.26 -10.20 7.05
N LYS A 74 -8.55 -10.45 6.82
CA LYS A 74 -9.12 -11.79 6.61
C LYS A 74 -9.20 -12.17 5.14
N SER A 75 -9.48 -11.21 4.27
CA SER A 75 -9.70 -11.39 2.82
C SER A 75 -8.43 -11.20 1.99
N SER A 76 -7.47 -10.43 2.49
CA SER A 76 -6.19 -10.19 1.82
C SER A 76 -5.37 -11.49 1.75
N PRO A 77 -4.81 -11.86 0.59
CA PRO A 77 -3.95 -13.05 0.44
C PRO A 77 -2.69 -13.04 1.30
N ASN A 78 -2.24 -11.85 1.74
CA ASN A 78 -1.05 -11.67 2.56
C ASN A 78 -1.17 -10.39 3.41
N HIS A 79 -0.16 -10.13 4.25
CA HIS A 79 -0.13 -8.93 5.11
C HIS A 79 0.09 -7.61 4.35
N TYR A 80 0.62 -7.66 3.14
CA TYR A 80 0.95 -6.47 2.36
C TYR A 80 -0.30 -5.74 1.87
N GLY A 81 -1.28 -6.46 1.32
CA GLY A 81 -2.52 -5.86 0.79
C GLY A 81 -3.28 -5.03 1.83
N TRP A 82 -3.66 -5.65 2.95
CA TRP A 82 -4.44 -4.95 3.99
C TRP A 82 -3.65 -3.86 4.72
N THR A 83 -2.32 -3.99 4.87
CA THR A 83 -1.51 -2.89 5.45
C THR A 83 -1.42 -1.70 4.51
N LYS A 84 -1.37 -1.92 3.19
CA LYS A 84 -1.47 -0.85 2.19
C LYS A 84 -2.85 -0.20 2.16
N VAL A 85 -3.94 -0.96 2.38
CA VAL A 85 -5.29 -0.38 2.58
C VAL A 85 -5.31 0.58 3.76
N GLN A 86 -4.72 0.20 4.89
CA GLN A 86 -4.64 1.08 6.07
C GLN A 86 -3.79 2.33 5.80
N ALA A 87 -2.65 2.18 5.13
CA ALA A 87 -1.80 3.30 4.73
C ALA A 87 -2.53 4.28 3.80
N GLU A 88 -3.24 3.76 2.79
CA GLU A 88 -4.00 4.57 1.84
C GLU A 88 -5.13 5.34 2.53
N LYS A 89 -5.83 4.70 3.48
CA LYS A 89 -6.85 5.37 4.31
C LYS A 89 -6.28 6.55 5.08
N LEU A 90 -5.08 6.42 5.65
CA LEU A 90 -4.42 7.53 6.36
C LEU A 90 -4.15 8.72 5.44
N VAL A 91 -3.67 8.47 4.23
CA VAL A 91 -3.42 9.52 3.22
C VAL A 91 -4.72 10.20 2.81
N ARG A 92 -5.76 9.42 2.53
CA ARG A 92 -7.08 9.91 2.14
C ARG A 92 -7.74 10.75 3.24
N CYS A 93 -7.69 10.27 4.49
CA CYS A 93 -8.22 11.01 5.64
C CYS A 93 -7.44 12.31 5.92
N ALA A 94 -6.17 12.40 5.52
CA ALA A 94 -5.38 13.61 5.69
C ALA A 94 -5.71 14.71 4.66
N ASN A 95 -6.39 14.38 3.55
CA ASN A 95 -6.82 15.37 2.56
C ASN A 95 -7.66 16.47 3.21
N GLY A 96 -7.35 17.72 2.94
CA GLY A 96 -8.02 18.89 3.49
C GLY A 96 -7.52 19.33 4.87
N SER A 97 -6.52 18.66 5.45
CA SER A 97 -5.91 19.06 6.73
C SER A 97 -5.34 20.48 6.65
N GLU A 98 -5.57 21.29 7.67
CA GLU A 98 -5.08 22.67 7.74
C GLU A 98 -3.56 22.70 7.96
N LEU A 99 -2.87 23.53 7.18
CA LEU A 99 -1.43 23.74 7.26
C LEU A 99 -1.10 24.99 8.10
N PRO A 100 0.14 25.14 8.61
CA PRO A 100 0.54 26.25 9.48
C PRO A 100 0.32 27.66 8.87
N ASP A 101 0.22 27.75 7.55
CA ASP A 101 0.01 29.00 6.81
C ASP A 101 -1.45 29.21 6.37
N GLY A 102 -2.38 28.39 6.86
CA GLY A 102 -3.80 28.46 6.55
C GLY A 102 -4.21 27.82 5.21
N ARG A 103 -3.25 27.27 4.44
CA ARG A 103 -3.58 26.42 3.28
C ARG A 103 -4.10 25.06 3.75
N ARG A 104 -4.54 24.24 2.79
CA ARG A 104 -4.96 22.85 3.05
C ARG A 104 -4.06 21.86 2.31
N LEU A 105 -3.74 20.76 2.99
CA LEU A 105 -3.04 19.62 2.40
C LEU A 105 -3.94 18.95 1.35
N ALA A 106 -3.44 18.82 0.12
CA ALA A 106 -4.05 18.02 -0.92
C ALA A 106 -3.33 16.67 -1.03
N THR A 107 -4.06 15.57 -0.91
CA THR A 107 -3.48 14.23 -0.99
C THR A 107 -4.08 13.42 -2.13
N GLY A 108 -3.30 12.48 -2.67
CA GLY A 108 -3.78 11.51 -3.64
C GLY A 108 -2.97 10.22 -3.58
N ALA A 109 -3.57 9.12 -4.00
CA ALA A 109 -2.92 7.82 -4.03
C ALA A 109 -2.99 7.19 -5.43
N ILE A 110 -1.87 6.63 -5.89
CA ILE A 110 -1.80 5.85 -7.12
C ILE A 110 -1.71 4.39 -6.75
N ARG A 111 -2.45 3.52 -7.45
CA ARG A 111 -2.45 2.07 -7.27
C ARG A 111 -1.83 1.39 -8.50
N PRO A 112 -0.49 1.32 -8.61
CA PRO A 112 0.14 0.61 -9.73
C PRO A 112 -0.27 -0.87 -9.76
N CYS A 113 -0.20 -1.44 -10.96
CA CYS A 113 -0.45 -2.85 -11.24
C CYS A 113 0.43 -3.79 -10.40
N SER A 114 0.11 -5.08 -10.45
CA SER A 114 0.82 -6.12 -9.69
C SER A 114 2.27 -6.30 -10.13
N GLY A 115 2.60 -6.00 -11.40
CA GLY A 115 3.95 -6.14 -11.96
C GLY A 115 4.50 -4.84 -12.55
N VAL A 116 5.12 -3.99 -11.73
CA VAL A 116 5.93 -2.87 -12.24
C VAL A 116 7.30 -3.37 -12.66
N PHE A 117 7.73 -3.09 -13.89
CA PHE A 117 9.02 -3.56 -14.45
C PHE A 117 9.78 -2.41 -15.12
N GLY A 118 11.09 -2.58 -15.33
CA GLY A 118 11.94 -1.60 -15.99
C GLY A 118 13.40 -1.61 -15.52
N PRO A 119 14.17 -0.53 -15.78
CA PRO A 119 15.53 -0.39 -15.28
C PRO A 119 15.60 -0.62 -13.76
N GLU A 120 16.68 -1.29 -13.31
CA GLU A 120 16.96 -1.61 -11.89
C GLU A 120 15.97 -2.58 -11.21
N ASP A 121 14.99 -3.11 -11.94
CA ASP A 121 14.08 -4.14 -11.41
C ASP A 121 14.79 -5.49 -11.24
N LYS A 122 14.99 -5.87 -9.96
CA LYS A 122 15.64 -7.12 -9.55
C LYS A 122 14.70 -8.33 -9.55
N PHE A 123 13.42 -8.13 -9.87
CA PHE A 123 12.39 -9.15 -9.71
C PHE A 123 11.92 -9.71 -11.05
N ILE A 124 11.35 -8.90 -11.94
CA ILE A 124 10.82 -9.39 -13.22
C ILE A 124 11.92 -9.31 -14.27
N THR A 125 12.47 -8.12 -14.46
CA THR A 125 13.41 -7.78 -15.53
C THR A 125 14.75 -8.48 -15.33
N GLU A 126 15.36 -8.39 -14.15
CA GLU A 126 16.62 -9.07 -13.86
C GLU A 126 16.50 -10.60 -13.99
N ARG A 127 15.41 -11.20 -13.47
CA ARG A 127 15.22 -12.65 -13.57
C ARG A 127 15.05 -13.11 -15.02
N MET A 128 14.27 -12.37 -15.80
CA MET A 128 14.10 -12.67 -17.23
C MET A 128 15.43 -12.59 -17.97
N MET A 129 16.24 -11.56 -17.72
CA MET A 129 17.55 -11.37 -18.35
C MET A 129 18.57 -12.42 -17.90
N ARG A 130 18.56 -12.80 -16.61
CA ARG A 130 19.52 -13.75 -16.03
C ARG A 130 19.25 -15.19 -16.46
N TYR A 131 17.98 -15.60 -16.51
CA TYR A 131 17.62 -17.00 -16.73
C TYR A 131 17.05 -17.27 -18.13
N GLY A 132 16.73 -16.23 -18.91
CA GLY A 132 16.10 -16.34 -20.23
C GLY A 132 14.64 -16.78 -20.20
N HIS A 133 14.05 -16.97 -19.01
CA HIS A 133 12.66 -17.37 -18.83
C HIS A 133 12.13 -16.91 -17.46
N ILE A 134 10.80 -16.82 -17.34
CA ILE A 134 10.09 -16.62 -16.08
C ILE A 134 9.19 -17.84 -15.86
N ILE A 135 9.30 -18.46 -14.68
CA ILE A 135 8.39 -19.56 -14.30
C ILE A 135 7.15 -18.95 -13.64
N LEU A 136 6.02 -19.03 -14.32
CA LEU A 136 4.71 -18.69 -13.76
C LEU A 136 4.01 -19.98 -13.32
N PHE A 137 3.74 -20.10 -12.02
CA PHE A 137 3.12 -21.29 -11.43
C PHE A 137 1.59 -21.37 -11.63
N LEU A 138 1.04 -20.70 -12.65
CA LEU A 138 -0.40 -20.58 -12.88
C LEU A 138 -0.73 -20.88 -14.34
N ALA A 139 -1.57 -21.89 -14.57
CA ALA A 139 -1.94 -22.35 -15.91
C ALA A 139 -2.83 -21.36 -16.68
N ARG A 140 -3.56 -20.48 -15.98
CA ARG A 140 -4.43 -19.45 -16.55
C ARG A 140 -4.49 -18.22 -15.63
N CYS A 141 -3.47 -17.37 -15.67
CA CYS A 141 -3.47 -16.09 -14.99
C CYS A 141 -3.43 -14.93 -15.98
N ARG A 142 -4.29 -13.93 -15.77
CA ARG A 142 -4.13 -12.61 -16.39
C ARG A 142 -3.45 -11.72 -15.35
N ILE A 143 -2.29 -11.19 -15.69
CA ILE A 143 -1.50 -10.31 -14.83
C ILE A 143 -1.26 -9.02 -15.61
N ASP A 144 -1.50 -7.90 -14.97
CA ASP A 144 -1.21 -6.57 -15.50
C ASP A 144 0.24 -6.18 -15.18
N PHE A 145 0.96 -5.77 -16.23
CA PHE A 145 2.32 -5.24 -16.12
C PHE A 145 2.36 -3.80 -16.61
N THR A 146 3.10 -2.95 -15.90
CA THR A 146 3.28 -1.54 -16.27
C THR A 146 4.75 -1.17 -16.18
N TYR A 147 5.24 -0.48 -17.20
CA TYR A 147 6.61 0.04 -17.21
C TYR A 147 6.78 1.14 -16.15
N VAL A 148 7.90 1.13 -15.42
CA VAL A 148 8.15 2.00 -14.27
C VAL A 148 7.99 3.49 -14.61
N GLU A 149 8.44 3.93 -15.77
CA GLU A 149 8.32 5.35 -16.16
C GLU A 149 6.88 5.77 -16.41
N ASN A 150 6.00 4.85 -16.84
CA ASN A 150 4.57 5.15 -16.98
C ASN A 150 3.93 5.36 -15.60
N VAL A 151 4.38 4.61 -14.58
CA VAL A 151 3.93 4.81 -13.19
C VAL A 151 4.40 6.17 -12.68
N VAL A 152 5.67 6.53 -12.92
CA VAL A 152 6.23 7.82 -12.54
C VAL A 152 5.49 8.97 -13.25
N TRP A 153 5.18 8.81 -14.54
CA TRP A 153 4.38 9.77 -15.28
C TRP A 153 3.00 10.00 -14.64
N GLY A 154 2.35 8.92 -14.19
CA GLY A 154 1.11 9.01 -13.42
C GLY A 154 1.26 9.84 -12.13
N HIS A 155 2.39 9.70 -11.42
CA HIS A 155 2.67 10.50 -10.22
C HIS A 155 2.77 11.99 -10.54
N PHE A 156 3.50 12.37 -11.59
CA PHE A 156 3.60 13.78 -12.01
C PHE A 156 2.26 14.36 -12.47
N LEU A 157 1.45 13.58 -13.19
CA LEU A 157 0.12 14.02 -13.60
C LEU A 157 -0.80 14.24 -12.40
N LEU A 158 -0.79 13.33 -11.43
CA LEU A 158 -1.59 13.47 -10.21
C LEU A 158 -1.11 14.67 -9.38
N GLU A 159 0.19 14.82 -9.18
CA GLU A 159 0.78 15.97 -8.48
C GLU A 159 0.35 17.28 -9.13
N LYS A 160 0.54 17.42 -10.45
CA LYS A 160 0.10 18.61 -11.20
C LYS A 160 -1.38 18.88 -10.99
N GLN A 161 -2.21 17.83 -11.05
CA GLN A 161 -3.65 18.01 -10.92
C GLN A 161 -4.08 18.38 -9.49
N LEU A 162 -3.37 17.91 -8.47
CA LEU A 162 -3.55 18.30 -7.07
C LEU A 162 -3.17 19.77 -6.84
N TRP A 163 -2.16 20.30 -7.55
CA TRP A 163 -1.84 21.73 -7.54
C TRP A 163 -2.92 22.58 -8.21
N GLU A 164 -3.41 22.17 -9.38
CA GLU A 164 -4.33 22.98 -10.17
C GLU A 164 -5.79 22.89 -9.69
N LYS A 165 -6.27 21.69 -9.36
CA LYS A 165 -7.69 21.40 -9.05
C LYS A 165 -7.81 20.33 -7.95
N PRO A 166 -7.33 20.61 -6.73
CA PRO A 166 -7.34 19.62 -5.64
C PRO A 166 -8.75 19.11 -5.30
N GLN A 167 -9.78 19.94 -5.48
CA GLN A 167 -11.19 19.57 -5.25
C GLN A 167 -11.70 18.44 -6.16
N ARG A 168 -11.04 18.21 -7.32
CA ARG A 168 -11.47 17.22 -8.31
C ARG A 168 -10.80 15.86 -8.12
N VAL A 169 -9.58 15.84 -7.61
CA VAL A 169 -8.73 14.63 -7.58
C VAL A 169 -8.18 14.29 -6.19
N GLY A 170 -8.35 15.18 -5.21
CA GLY A 170 -7.86 14.98 -3.86
C GLY A 170 -8.78 14.08 -3.04
N GLY A 171 -8.19 13.22 -2.22
CA GLY A 171 -8.89 12.28 -1.33
C GLY A 171 -8.70 10.83 -1.74
#